data_AF-A0A968MVA6-F1
#
_entry.id   AF-A0A968MVA6-F1
#
_cell.length_a   1.000
_cell.length_b   1.000
_cell.length_c   1.000
_cell.angle_alpha   90.00
_cell.angle_beta   90.00
_cell.angle_gamma   90.00
#
_symmetry.space_group_name_H-M   'P 1'
#
loop_
_entity.id
_entity.type
_entity.pdbx_description
1 polymer ?
#
loop_
_entity_poly.entity_id
_entity_poly.type
_entity_poly.pdbx_seq_one_letter_code
_entity_poly.pdbx_strand_id
1 'polypeptide(L)'
;MKILIVFILATFFMSCQKDKKDIEYLLPTPEGLIAWDILKVEGENSIDVNDTLKLSVYCPRTSSCDFVTHLIPDEHGNRILVKAFGNTLKNSPCLWFALPQVIQYKIVSTKTGIFSLGFIKRDGTIINFTVKVS
;
A
#
# COMPACT_ATOMS: atom_id res chain seq x y z
N MET A 1 49.92 10.67 46.49
CA MET A 1 48.44 10.69 46.51
C MET A 1 47.93 11.93 45.78
N LYS A 2 47.41 11.77 44.56
CA LYS A 2 46.45 12.65 43.89
C LYS A 2 45.63 11.75 42.96
N ILE A 3 44.44 11.35 43.40
CA ILE A 3 43.51 10.55 42.60
C ILE A 3 42.80 11.54 41.69
N LEU A 4 43.21 11.58 40.41
CA LEU A 4 42.48 12.32 39.39
C LEU A 4 41.39 11.38 38.86
N ILE A 5 40.15 11.75 39.14
CA ILE A 5 38.93 11.16 38.63
C ILE A 5 38.91 11.40 37.12
N VAL A 6 39.30 10.40 36.34
CA VAL A 6 39.11 10.40 34.89
C VAL A 6 37.86 9.55 34.62
N PHE A 7 36.72 10.14 34.94
CA PHE A 7 35.39 9.68 34.53
C PHE A 7 35.21 10.12 33.06
N ILE A 8 35.98 9.52 32.14
CA ILE A 8 35.75 9.71 30.71
C ILE A 8 34.59 8.79 30.33
N LEU A 9 33.40 9.38 30.40
CA LEU A 9 32.53 9.51 29.26
C LEU A 9 32.42 8.25 28.37
N ALA A 10 31.96 7.14 28.96
CA ALA A 10 31.24 6.13 28.21
C ALA A 10 29.84 6.67 27.86
N THR A 11 29.80 7.77 27.09
CA THR A 11 28.59 8.20 26.40
C THR A 11 28.26 7.11 25.39
N PHE A 12 27.39 6.19 25.82
CA PHE A 12 26.17 5.83 25.12
C PHE A 12 26.14 6.29 23.66
N PHE A 13 26.91 5.62 22.80
CA PHE A 13 26.46 5.38 21.45
C PHE A 13 25.40 4.28 21.52
N MET A 14 24.27 4.58 22.18
CA MET A 14 22.99 4.05 21.72
C MET A 14 22.74 4.74 20.38
N SER A 15 23.45 4.26 19.36
CA SER A 15 22.98 4.38 18.00
C SER A 15 21.66 3.62 17.99
N CYS A 16 20.57 4.36 18.17
CA CYS A 16 19.26 3.91 17.75
C CYS A 16 19.35 3.79 16.23
N GLN A 17 19.92 2.67 15.75
CA GLN A 17 19.61 2.18 14.43
C GLN A 17 18.13 1.88 14.52
N LYS A 18 17.31 2.88 14.14
CA LYS A 18 15.91 2.67 13.78
C LYS A 18 16.02 1.72 12.60
N ASP A 19 16.04 0.43 12.90
CA ASP A 19 15.82 -0.62 11.92
C ASP A 19 14.53 -0.21 11.23
N LYS A 20 14.68 0.41 10.05
CA LYS A 20 13.65 0.36 9.04
C LYS A 20 13.63 -1.12 8.65
N LYS A 21 12.98 -1.92 9.49
CA LYS A 21 12.35 -3.13 9.02
C LYS A 21 11.38 -2.59 7.97
N ASP A 22 11.82 -2.60 6.73
CA ASP A 22 10.93 -2.68 5.60
C ASP A 22 10.13 -3.95 5.88
N ILE A 23 9.03 -3.77 6.60
CA ILE A 23 8.08 -4.85 6.85
C ILE A 23 7.65 -5.20 5.43
N GLU A 24 8.16 -6.32 4.94
CA GLU A 24 7.72 -6.90 3.70
C GLU A 24 6.28 -7.32 3.96
N TYR A 25 5.34 -6.39 3.73
CA TYR A 25 3.92 -6.61 3.91
C TYR A 25 3.48 -7.56 2.80
N LEU A 26 3.77 -8.84 2.99
CA LEU A 26 3.27 -9.95 2.19
C LEU A 26 1.76 -10.03 2.46
N LEU A 27 1.00 -9.23 1.71
CA LEU A 27 -0.45 -9.39 1.66
C LEU A 27 -0.73 -10.84 1.21
N PRO A 28 -1.50 -11.61 2.01
CA PRO A 28 -1.75 -13.01 1.70
C PRO A 28 -2.38 -13.10 0.32
N THR A 29 -1.84 -13.99 -0.50
CA THR A 29 -2.40 -14.28 -1.83
C THR A 29 -3.51 -15.30 -1.63
N PRO A 30 -4.77 -15.00 -1.98
CA PRO A 30 -5.84 -15.97 -1.87
C PRO A 30 -5.55 -17.21 -2.73
N GLU A 31 -5.99 -18.38 -2.27
CA GLU A 31 -5.79 -19.63 -3.00
C GLU A 31 -6.43 -19.57 -4.40
N GLY A 32 -5.70 -20.02 -5.42
CA GLY A 32 -6.17 -20.00 -6.80
C GLY A 32 -6.13 -18.64 -7.51
N LEU A 33 -5.71 -17.57 -6.83
CA LEU A 33 -5.51 -16.25 -7.44
C LEU A 33 -4.03 -15.91 -7.59
N ILE A 34 -3.70 -15.09 -8.59
CA ILE A 34 -2.36 -14.52 -8.74
C ILE A 34 -2.38 -13.03 -8.46
N ALA A 35 -1.26 -12.49 -7.98
CA ALA A 35 -1.06 -11.04 -7.91
C ALA A 35 -1.12 -10.45 -9.32
N TRP A 36 -2.00 -9.47 -9.50
CA TRP A 36 -2.13 -8.74 -10.75
C TRP A 36 -1.35 -7.45 -10.74
N ASP A 37 -1.04 -6.99 -11.95
CA ASP A 37 -0.39 -5.71 -12.11
C ASP A 37 -1.42 -4.57 -12.01
N ILE A 38 -0.97 -3.43 -11.49
CA ILE A 38 -1.75 -2.19 -11.43
C ILE A 38 -1.02 -1.18 -12.29
N LEU A 39 -1.68 -0.76 -13.37
CA LEU A 39 -1.07 0.10 -14.38
C LEU A 39 -1.16 1.57 -13.97
N LYS A 40 -2.30 1.96 -13.40
CA LYS A 40 -2.62 3.35 -13.07
C LYS A 40 -3.74 3.42 -12.04
N VAL A 41 -3.76 4.48 -11.25
CA VAL A 41 -4.86 4.84 -10.34
C VAL A 41 -5.25 6.29 -10.57
N GLU A 42 -6.54 6.56 -10.68
CA GLU A 42 -7.09 7.91 -10.84
C GLU A 42 -8.33 8.10 -9.98
N GLY A 43 -8.62 9.34 -9.61
CA GLY A 43 -9.84 9.70 -8.91
C GLY A 43 -9.67 11.01 -8.18
N GLU A 44 -10.67 11.38 -7.40
CA GLU A 44 -10.61 12.54 -6.53
C GLU A 44 -9.59 12.31 -5.41
N ASN A 45 -8.93 13.38 -4.98
CA ASN A 45 -7.95 13.34 -3.89
C ASN A 45 -8.47 14.03 -2.61
N SER A 46 -9.77 14.36 -2.58
CA SER A 46 -10.44 14.95 -1.43
C SER A 46 -11.88 14.48 -1.37
N ILE A 47 -12.36 14.09 -0.19
CA ILE A 47 -13.76 13.74 0.10
C ILE A 47 -14.14 14.27 1.49
N ASP A 48 -15.43 14.36 1.77
CA ASP A 48 -15.90 14.66 3.13
C ASP A 48 -16.02 13.38 3.98
N VAL A 49 -16.06 13.54 5.31
CA VAL A 49 -16.30 12.41 6.22
C VAL A 49 -17.61 11.70 5.88
N ASN A 50 -17.58 10.37 5.88
CA ASN A 50 -18.67 9.46 5.48
C ASN A 50 -19.02 9.46 3.99
N ASP A 51 -18.37 10.27 3.16
CA ASP A 51 -18.48 10.13 1.72
C ASP A 51 -17.70 8.92 1.20
N THR A 52 -18.12 8.44 0.03
CA THR A 52 -17.44 7.34 -0.66
C THR A 52 -16.43 7.89 -1.65
N LEU A 53 -15.15 7.73 -1.33
CA LEU A 53 -14.09 7.91 -2.32
C LEU A 53 -14.18 6.80 -3.37
N LYS A 54 -14.18 7.18 -4.65
CA LYS A 54 -14.14 6.27 -5.78
C LYS A 54 -12.86 6.48 -6.57
N LEU A 55 -12.04 5.45 -6.67
CA LEU A 55 -10.83 5.44 -7.47
C LEU A 55 -10.99 4.48 -8.66
N SER A 56 -10.65 4.97 -9.84
CA SER A 56 -10.53 4.19 -11.07
C SER A 56 -9.14 3.55 -11.10
N VAL A 57 -9.09 2.24 -10.89
CA VAL A 57 -7.87 1.45 -10.92
C VAL A 57 -7.80 0.72 -12.26
N TYR A 58 -6.72 0.94 -13.00
CA TYR A 58 -6.49 0.37 -14.32
C TYR A 58 -5.64 -0.89 -14.18
N CYS A 59 -6.21 -2.03 -14.54
CA CYS A 59 -5.55 -3.33 -14.55
C CYS A 59 -5.43 -3.87 -15.98
N PRO A 60 -4.46 -4.76 -16.27
CA PRO A 60 -4.47 -5.54 -17.51
C PRO A 60 -5.79 -6.30 -17.66
N ARG A 61 -6.30 -6.44 -18.88
CA ARG A 61 -7.55 -7.18 -19.12
C ARG A 61 -7.30 -8.68 -19.06
N THR A 62 -7.92 -9.31 -18.08
CA THR A 62 -7.89 -10.77 -17.87
C THR A 62 -9.21 -11.18 -17.20
N SER A 63 -9.52 -12.47 -17.14
CA SER A 63 -10.72 -12.96 -16.47
C SER A 63 -10.67 -12.67 -14.97
N SER A 64 -11.62 -11.87 -14.45
CA SER A 64 -11.85 -11.51 -13.03
C SER A 64 -10.70 -10.80 -12.30
N CYS A 65 -10.97 -9.60 -11.78
CA CYS A 65 -10.09 -8.86 -10.88
C CYS A 65 -10.83 -8.57 -9.58
N ASP A 66 -10.27 -9.04 -8.47
CA ASP A 66 -10.72 -8.70 -7.12
C ASP A 66 -9.60 -7.97 -6.38
N PHE A 67 -9.95 -7.11 -5.43
CA PHE A 67 -8.99 -6.39 -4.60
C PHE A 67 -8.95 -6.97 -3.20
N VAL A 68 -7.75 -7.21 -2.69
CA VAL A 68 -7.55 -7.42 -1.25
C VAL A 68 -6.94 -6.15 -0.69
N THR A 69 -7.60 -5.60 0.33
CA THR A 69 -7.19 -4.38 1.02
C THR A 69 -6.74 -4.72 2.43
N HIS A 70 -5.65 -4.12 2.87
CA HIS A 70 -5.19 -4.25 4.24
C HIS A 70 -4.92 -2.86 4.81
N LEU A 71 -5.56 -2.57 5.94
CA LEU A 71 -5.33 -1.37 6.72
C LEU A 71 -4.08 -1.60 7.55
N ILE A 72 -3.04 -0.79 7.33
CA ILE A 72 -1.83 -0.86 8.16
C ILE A 72 -1.97 0.21 9.24
N PRO A 73 -2.02 -0.19 10.53
CA PRO A 73 -1.86 0.77 11.60
C PRO A 73 -0.41 1.26 11.58
N ASP A 74 -0.17 2.46 11.07
CA ASP A 74 1.09 3.19 11.27
C ASP A 74 0.96 4.20 12.41
N GLU A 75 2.06 4.88 12.78
CA GLU A 75 2.08 5.94 13.80
C GLU A 75 1.11 7.10 13.49
N HIS A 76 0.51 7.13 12.29
CA HIS A 76 -0.44 8.13 11.81
C HIS A 76 -1.81 7.53 11.45
N GLY A 77 -2.04 6.23 11.64
CA GLY A 77 -3.29 5.49 11.46
C GLY A 77 -3.93 5.48 10.06
N ASN A 78 -3.34 6.12 9.06
CA ASN A 78 -4.07 6.49 7.83
C ASN A 78 -3.51 5.83 6.56
N ARG A 79 -2.71 4.77 6.69
CA ARG A 79 -2.13 4.05 5.54
C ARG A 79 -2.91 2.79 5.18
N ILE A 80 -3.20 2.65 3.90
CA ILE A 80 -3.99 1.56 3.34
C ILE A 80 -3.19 0.92 2.22
N LEU A 81 -2.95 -0.39 2.28
CA LEU A 81 -2.37 -1.11 1.16
C LEU A 81 -3.46 -1.82 0.37
N VAL A 82 -3.37 -1.70 -0.94
CA VAL A 82 -4.31 -2.31 -1.88
C VAL A 82 -3.50 -3.18 -2.83
N LYS A 83 -3.91 -4.45 -2.97
CA LYS A 83 -3.32 -5.36 -3.95
C LYS A 83 -4.40 -5.99 -4.79
N ALA A 84 -4.21 -5.96 -6.10
CA ALA A 84 -5.09 -6.59 -7.06
C ALA A 84 -4.72 -8.07 -7.21
N PHE A 85 -5.74 -8.91 -7.25
CA PHE A 85 -5.62 -10.33 -7.54
C PHE A 85 -6.58 -10.68 -8.66
N GLY A 86 -6.23 -11.67 -9.47
CA GLY A 86 -7.15 -12.15 -10.47
C GLY A 86 -6.97 -13.61 -10.80
N ASN A 87 -7.98 -14.15 -11.49
CA ASN A 87 -8.00 -15.55 -11.88
C ASN A 87 -7.20 -15.71 -13.17
N THR A 88 -5.95 -16.10 -13.01
CA THR A 88 -5.27 -16.80 -14.09
C THR A 88 -5.12 -18.24 -13.67
N LEU A 89 -5.89 -19.13 -14.29
CA LEU A 89 -5.34 -20.42 -14.63
C LEU A 89 -3.98 -20.13 -15.28
N LYS A 90 -2.95 -20.86 -14.88
CA LYS A 90 -1.50 -20.65 -15.18
C LYS A 90 -1.17 -20.33 -16.66
N ASN A 91 -2.13 -20.47 -17.58
CA ASN A 91 -2.03 -20.39 -19.03
C ASN A 91 -3.10 -19.50 -19.73
N SER A 92 -3.84 -18.63 -19.03
CA SER A 92 -4.78 -17.72 -19.73
C SER A 92 -3.99 -16.68 -20.55
N PRO A 93 -4.15 -16.61 -21.88
CA PRO A 93 -3.39 -15.67 -22.70
C PRO A 93 -3.82 -14.24 -22.39
N CYS A 94 -2.90 -13.43 -21.88
CA CYS A 94 -3.05 -11.98 -21.92
C CYS A 94 -3.06 -11.56 -23.39
N LEU A 95 -4.18 -11.11 -23.92
CA LEU A 95 -4.23 -10.56 -25.28
C LEU A 95 -3.41 -9.26 -25.29
N TRP A 96 -2.34 -9.20 -26.09
CA TRP A 96 -1.41 -8.07 -26.16
C TRP A 96 -2.06 -6.75 -26.60
N PHE A 97 -3.27 -6.82 -27.16
CA PHE A 97 -4.06 -5.68 -27.64
C PHE A 97 -5.27 -5.35 -26.78
N ALA A 98 -5.34 -5.90 -25.56
CA ALA A 98 -6.45 -5.61 -24.70
C ALA A 98 -6.28 -4.26 -23.99
N LEU A 99 -7.22 -3.35 -24.23
CA LEU A 99 -7.34 -2.11 -23.45
C LEU A 99 -7.41 -2.46 -21.96
N PRO A 100 -6.76 -1.66 -21.08
CA PRO A 100 -6.86 -1.84 -19.64
C PRO A 100 -8.32 -1.93 -19.18
N GLN A 101 -8.59 -2.83 -18.25
CA GLN A 101 -9.87 -2.86 -17.55
C GLN A 101 -9.82 -1.83 -16.43
N VAL A 102 -10.86 -1.01 -16.33
CA VAL A 102 -11.03 -0.06 -15.24
C VAL A 102 -11.94 -0.67 -14.18
N ILE A 103 -11.48 -0.72 -12.95
CA ILE A 103 -12.22 -1.28 -11.82
C ILE A 103 -12.32 -0.20 -10.75
N GLN A 104 -13.51 -0.09 -10.15
CA GLN A 104 -13.80 0.90 -9.14
C GLN A 104 -13.38 0.40 -7.76
N TYR A 105 -12.34 1.01 -7.20
CA TYR A 105 -11.99 0.86 -5.79
C TYR A 105 -12.77 1.88 -4.97
N LYS A 106 -13.40 1.42 -3.87
CA LYS A 106 -14.24 2.28 -3.03
C LYS A 106 -13.78 2.21 -1.58
N ILE A 107 -13.73 3.38 -0.94
CA ILE A 107 -13.46 3.48 0.49
C ILE A 107 -14.33 4.57 1.11
N VAL A 108 -14.77 4.32 2.34
CA VAL A 108 -15.45 5.28 3.19
C VAL A 108 -14.60 5.48 4.43
N SER A 109 -14.35 6.74 4.80
CA SER A 109 -13.65 7.09 6.04
C SER A 109 -14.60 7.78 7.01
N THR A 110 -14.54 7.39 8.28
CA THR A 110 -15.26 8.06 9.38
C THR A 110 -14.39 9.07 10.13
N LYS A 111 -13.13 9.25 9.71
CA LYS A 111 -12.15 10.15 10.35
C LYS A 111 -11.61 11.16 9.35
N THR A 112 -11.45 12.40 9.81
CA THR A 112 -10.74 13.45 9.09
C THR A 112 -9.23 13.16 9.09
N GLY A 113 -8.54 13.64 8.06
CA GLY A 113 -7.08 13.51 7.97
C GLY A 113 -6.57 13.26 6.57
N ILE A 114 -5.28 12.93 6.48
CA ILE A 114 -4.61 12.57 5.22
C ILE A 114 -4.40 11.07 5.22
N PHE A 115 -4.94 10.40 4.20
CA PHE A 115 -4.82 8.98 3.97
C PHE A 115 -3.85 8.70 2.82
N SER A 116 -2.97 7.72 3.03
CA SER A 116 -2.04 7.25 2.01
C SER A 116 -2.44 5.86 1.56
N LEU A 117 -2.92 5.75 0.32
CA LEU A 117 -3.26 4.48 -0.32
C LEU A 117 -2.07 4.01 -1.16
N GLY A 118 -1.46 2.89 -0.79
CA GLY A 118 -0.38 2.24 -1.52
C GLY A 118 -0.90 1.08 -2.34
N PHE A 119 -0.95 1.23 -3.66
CA PHE A 119 -1.35 0.19 -4.60
C PHE A 119 -0.12 -0.62 -5.00
N ILE A 120 -0.04 -1.88 -4.55
CA ILE A 120 1.10 -2.75 -4.78
C ILE A 120 0.95 -3.45 -6.14
N LYS A 121 1.92 -3.22 -7.03
CA LYS A 121 2.06 -3.88 -8.32
C LYS A 121 2.58 -5.31 -8.18
N ARG A 122 2.48 -6.09 -9.26
CA ARG A 122 2.94 -7.49 -9.28
C ARG A 122 4.44 -7.63 -8.99
N ASP A 123 5.24 -6.66 -9.43
CA ASP A 123 6.69 -6.60 -9.23
C ASP A 123 7.10 -6.07 -7.84
N GLY A 124 6.13 -5.76 -6.97
CA GLY A 124 6.38 -5.21 -5.64
C GLY A 124 6.52 -3.68 -5.59
N THR A 125 6.53 -2.99 -6.73
CA THR A 125 6.52 -1.52 -6.75
C THR A 125 5.17 -0.97 -6.28
N ILE A 126 5.16 0.25 -5.73
CA ILE A 126 3.96 0.85 -5.12
C ILE A 126 3.59 2.14 -5.84
N ILE A 127 2.34 2.23 -6.30
CA ILE A 127 1.72 3.48 -6.73
C ILE A 127 1.06 4.10 -5.49
N ASN A 128 1.55 5.26 -5.05
CA ASN A 128 0.97 5.96 -3.91
C ASN A 128 -0.10 6.95 -4.38
N PHE A 129 -1.23 6.96 -3.68
CA PHE A 129 -2.33 7.88 -3.89
C PHE A 129 -2.73 8.51 -2.55
N THR A 130 -2.71 9.83 -2.47
CA THR A 130 -3.00 10.57 -1.24
C THR A 130 -4.39 11.16 -1.30
N VAL A 131 -5.14 11.01 -0.20
CA VAL A 131 -6.52 11.49 -0.08
C VAL A 131 -6.64 12.34 1.16
N LYS A 132 -7.26 13.51 1.02
CA LYS A 132 -7.68 14.36 2.14
C LYS A 132 -9.14 14.05 2.50
N VAL A 133 -9.41 13.87 3.78
CA VAL A 133 -10.78 13.73 4.30
C VAL A 133 -11.07 14.94 5.20
N SER A 134 -12.06 15.75 4.82
CA SER A 134 -12.50 16.96 5.52
C SER A 134 -13.80 16.79 6.30
#